data_AF-A0A423VMM0-F1
#
_entry.id   AF-A0A423VMM0-F1
#
_cell.length_a   1.000
_cell.length_b   1.000
_cell.length_c   1.000
_cell.angle_alpha   90.00
_cell.angle_beta   90.00
_cell.angle_gamma   90.00
#
_symmetry.space_group_name_H-M   'P 1'
#
loop_
_entity.id
_entity.type
_entity.pdbx_description
1 polymer ?
#
loop_
_entity_poly.entity_id
_entity_poly.type
_entity_poly.pdbx_seq_one_letter_code
_entity_poly.pdbx_strand_id
1 'polypeptide(L)'
;MATSEDFSTRRLDNLKRNQALLSELGLITPPEATTSHSRLRYTEGPRTPAVKRPRVAKTKVVTLPSRTSARLASAPARPSRDEDPIDSGAVAKTRVRRAKKPSRGRAAVAPVKQVERSQVEDRKSVADIEGLQASWSSWKPVAPIPERDEAGVFHFSSHPDFNPNKSPWEMLREGSFGGSYFRPLYSKKLGFTISEDYLDLPPSWVQGLNVAQYLTSPAYDSEINKFKVTCGQSIEQWEENGWINHQYDVRGWFQWYCRFFMGRRCEDDARQVSRWKKCVGPTGRWRRMLLKKYVTSGVREVWDDGSDENAPEVSPVMHQTCYHWAFEVTQDVLDEYWENENVR
;
A
#
# COMPACT_ATOMS: atom_id res chain seq x y z
N MET A 1 23.88 -26.84 20.37
CA MET A 1 23.47 -25.56 20.98
C MET A 1 24.63 -24.58 20.78
N ALA A 2 24.56 -23.68 19.80
CA ALA A 2 25.58 -22.64 19.61
C ALA A 2 25.31 -21.54 20.64
N THR A 3 26.28 -21.24 21.49
CA THR A 3 26.16 -20.29 22.59
C THR A 3 26.06 -18.86 22.05
N SER A 4 25.36 -17.97 22.76
CA SER A 4 25.15 -16.56 22.40
C SER A 4 26.46 -15.80 22.14
N GLU A 5 27.56 -16.26 22.72
CA GLU A 5 28.91 -15.74 22.50
C GLU A 5 29.37 -15.94 21.05
N ASP A 6 29.04 -17.07 20.41
CA ASP A 6 29.46 -17.39 19.03
C ASP A 6 28.72 -16.53 17.98
N PHE A 7 27.54 -16.02 18.34
CA PHE A 7 26.80 -15.05 17.53
C PHE A 7 27.36 -13.64 17.68
N SER A 8 27.75 -13.26 18.90
CA SER A 8 28.34 -11.95 19.21
C SER A 8 29.70 -11.78 18.53
N THR A 9 30.55 -12.81 18.55
CA THR A 9 31.86 -12.81 17.87
C THR A 9 31.71 -12.69 16.35
N ARG A 10 30.82 -13.48 15.74
CA ARG A 10 30.52 -13.38 14.29
C ARG A 10 30.02 -12.00 13.89
N ARG A 11 29.21 -11.37 14.73
CA ARG A 11 28.69 -10.02 14.46
C ARG A 11 29.82 -8.98 14.50
N LEU A 12 30.75 -9.08 15.46
CA LEU A 12 31.91 -8.20 15.56
C LEU A 12 32.88 -8.37 14.39
N ASP A 13 33.11 -9.60 13.95
CA ASP A 13 33.99 -9.88 12.80
C ASP A 13 33.40 -9.36 11.48
N ASN A 14 32.07 -9.47 11.30
CA ASN A 14 31.39 -8.87 10.16
C ASN A 14 31.47 -7.33 10.20
N LEU A 15 31.37 -6.71 11.37
CA LEU A 15 31.50 -5.26 11.50
C LEU A 15 32.93 -4.80 11.14
N LYS A 16 33.95 -5.54 11.60
CA LYS A 16 35.36 -5.27 11.29
C LYS A 16 35.67 -5.42 9.80
N ARG A 17 35.16 -6.48 9.15
CA ARG A 17 35.30 -6.66 7.69
C ARG A 17 34.67 -5.52 6.90
N ASN A 18 33.47 -5.10 7.28
CA ASN A 18 32.80 -3.99 6.61
C ASN A 18 33.55 -2.67 6.80
N GLN A 19 34.10 -2.41 7.99
CA GLN A 19 34.93 -1.23 8.22
C GLN A 19 36.24 -1.26 7.40
N ALA A 20 36.88 -2.43 7.27
CA ALA A 20 38.07 -2.60 6.43
C ALA A 20 37.77 -2.33 4.95
N LEU A 21 36.66 -2.85 4.42
CA LEU A 21 36.23 -2.60 3.04
C LEU A 21 35.93 -1.12 2.79
N LEU A 22 35.29 -0.45 3.74
CA LEU A 22 35.00 0.99 3.61
C LEU A 22 36.27 1.85 3.68
N SER A 23 37.30 1.39 4.41
CA SER A 23 38.62 2.01 4.43
C SER A 23 39.41 1.74 3.14
N GLU A 24 39.33 0.53 2.59
CA GLU A 24 39.99 0.12 1.33
C GLU A 24 39.40 0.88 0.13
N LEU A 25 38.08 1.11 0.14
CA LEU A 25 37.37 1.90 -0.86
C LEU A 25 37.54 3.43 -0.68
N GLY A 26 38.29 3.87 0.34
CA GLY A 26 38.59 5.28 0.57
C GLY A 26 37.39 6.14 0.99
N LEU A 27 36.30 5.52 1.45
CA LEU A 27 35.04 6.20 1.78
C LEU A 27 34.99 6.75 3.21
N ILE A 28 35.92 6.33 4.08
CA ILE A 28 36.04 6.80 5.45
C ILE A 28 37.52 7.10 5.73
N THR A 29 37.90 8.37 5.67
CA THR A 29 39.21 8.84 6.15
C THR A 29 39.05 9.37 7.57
N PRO A 30 39.85 8.92 8.57
CA PRO A 30 39.86 9.56 9.88
C PRO A 30 40.42 10.98 9.77
N PRO A 31 39.99 11.93 10.63
CA PRO A 31 40.52 13.28 10.61
C PRO A 31 41.90 13.35 11.27
N GLU A 32 42.76 14.20 10.69
CA GLU A 32 44.11 14.64 11.11
C GLU A 32 45.29 13.73 10.68
N ALA A 33 46.44 14.21 10.20
CA ALA A 33 47.05 15.55 10.21
C ALA A 33 47.86 15.81 8.91
N THR A 34 48.06 17.08 8.60
CA THR A 34 48.92 17.62 7.55
C THR A 34 50.35 17.08 7.56
N THR A 35 50.82 16.53 6.43
CA THR A 35 52.22 16.66 6.00
C THR A 35 52.34 16.67 4.46
N SER A 36 53.03 17.69 3.97
CA SER A 36 53.41 17.96 2.59
C SER A 36 54.23 16.83 1.97
N HIS A 37 54.03 16.48 0.69
CA HIS A 37 55.13 16.17 -0.25
C HIS A 37 54.71 16.24 -1.73
N SER A 38 55.66 16.75 -2.51
CA SER A 38 55.72 17.05 -3.95
C SER A 38 55.42 15.86 -4.88
N ARG A 39 54.88 16.05 -6.09
CA ARG A 39 55.55 16.25 -7.41
C ARG A 39 54.44 16.06 -8.49
N LEU A 40 54.38 16.62 -9.70
CA LEU A 40 55.35 17.13 -10.68
C LEU A 40 54.65 18.13 -11.62
N ARG A 41 55.45 19.04 -12.18
CA ARG A 41 55.06 20.05 -13.18
C ARG A 41 54.89 19.43 -14.57
N TYR A 42 53.95 19.96 -15.35
CA TYR A 42 54.08 20.09 -16.81
C TYR A 42 53.57 21.48 -17.24
N THR A 43 54.19 22.02 -18.28
CA THR A 43 54.35 23.45 -18.60
C THR A 43 53.34 23.98 -19.61
N GLU A 44 52.85 25.20 -19.31
CA GLU A 44 52.53 26.37 -20.16
C GLU A 44 51.47 26.36 -21.29
N GLY A 45 50.55 27.34 -21.19
CA GLY A 45 49.71 27.89 -22.27
C GLY A 45 48.55 28.77 -21.72
N PRO A 46 48.37 30.05 -22.13
CA PRO A 46 47.79 31.07 -21.25
C PRO A 46 46.27 31.27 -21.43
N ARG A 47 45.51 31.31 -20.33
CA ARG A 47 44.14 31.88 -20.33
C ARG A 47 43.85 32.67 -19.05
N THR A 48 43.32 33.87 -19.26
CA THR A 48 42.98 34.95 -18.32
C THR A 48 42.04 34.53 -17.17
N PRO A 49 42.08 35.21 -16.00
CA PRO A 49 41.35 34.78 -14.81
C PRO A 49 39.84 35.03 -14.93
N ALA A 50 39.03 33.98 -14.68
CA ALA A 50 37.59 34.10 -14.56
C ALA A 50 37.20 34.72 -13.21
N VAL A 51 36.44 35.81 -13.28
CA VAL A 51 35.88 36.57 -12.15
C VAL A 51 34.95 35.68 -11.32
N LYS A 52 35.30 35.44 -10.05
CA LYS A 52 34.41 34.81 -9.08
C LYS A 52 33.36 35.82 -8.62
N ARG A 53 32.11 35.61 -9.02
CA ARG A 53 30.95 36.27 -8.41
C ARG A 53 30.84 35.86 -6.93
N PRO A 54 30.53 36.76 -6.00
CA PRO A 54 30.37 36.41 -4.59
C PRO A 54 29.13 35.52 -4.40
N ARG A 55 29.26 34.49 -3.55
CA ARG A 55 28.11 33.73 -3.04
C ARG A 55 27.25 34.66 -2.20
N VAL A 56 26.04 34.94 -2.66
CA VAL A 56 25.00 35.59 -1.86
C VAL A 56 24.61 34.65 -0.72
N ALA A 57 24.82 35.08 0.51
CA ALA A 57 24.31 34.42 1.70
C ALA A 57 22.78 34.42 1.65
N LYS A 58 22.16 33.23 1.59
CA LYS A 58 20.70 33.10 1.73
C LYS A 58 20.35 33.14 3.22
N THR A 59 20.03 34.32 3.70
CA THR A 59 19.35 34.54 4.98
C THR A 59 18.02 33.77 4.95
N LYS A 60 17.78 32.88 5.93
CA LYS A 60 16.49 32.21 6.12
C LYS A 60 15.45 33.25 6.54
N VAL A 61 14.72 33.80 5.57
CA VAL A 61 13.48 34.53 5.83
C VAL A 61 12.35 33.52 5.84
N VAL A 62 11.84 33.23 7.04
CA VAL A 62 10.61 32.45 7.23
C VAL A 62 9.44 33.35 6.80
N THR A 63 8.88 33.10 5.62
CA THR A 63 7.60 33.68 5.22
C THR A 63 6.48 32.75 5.67
N LEU A 64 5.54 33.28 6.45
CA LEU A 64 4.36 32.56 6.91
C LEU A 64 3.40 32.32 5.73
N PRO A 65 2.71 31.16 5.68
CA PRO A 65 1.79 30.83 4.59
C PRO A 65 0.58 31.78 4.56
N SER A 66 0.36 32.44 3.42
CA SER A 66 -0.83 33.25 3.17
C SER A 66 -2.01 32.35 2.76
N ARG A 67 -2.76 31.90 3.77
CA ARG A 67 -4.19 31.49 3.80
C ARG A 67 -4.38 30.30 4.73
N THR A 68 -4.72 30.60 5.98
CA THR A 68 -5.22 29.63 6.95
C THR A 68 -6.74 29.52 6.80
N SER A 69 -7.26 28.32 6.62
CA SER A 69 -8.71 28.08 6.54
C SER A 69 -9.44 28.48 7.84
N ALA A 70 -10.64 29.03 7.74
CA ALA A 70 -11.43 29.55 8.86
C ALA A 70 -11.73 28.53 9.99
N ARG A 71 -11.56 27.22 9.71
CA ARG A 71 -11.74 26.15 10.71
C ARG A 71 -10.60 26.08 11.75
N LEU A 72 -9.41 26.60 11.45
CA LEU A 72 -8.27 26.57 12.37
C LEU A 72 -8.18 27.81 13.28
N ALA A 73 -8.88 28.89 12.94
CA ALA A 73 -8.89 30.14 13.70
C ALA A 73 -9.89 30.16 14.88
N SER A 74 -10.80 29.17 14.96
CA SER A 74 -11.86 29.10 15.97
C SER A 74 -11.69 27.96 16.98
N ALA A 75 -10.55 27.25 16.95
CA ALA A 75 -10.25 26.21 17.92
C ALA A 75 -9.71 26.82 19.22
N PRO A 76 -10.33 26.59 20.40
CA PRO A 76 -9.75 27.02 21.67
C PRO A 76 -8.43 26.27 21.93
N ALA A 77 -7.43 26.99 22.44
CA ALA A 77 -6.09 26.46 22.69
C ALA A 77 -6.15 25.26 23.66
N ARG A 78 -5.53 24.14 23.27
CA ARG A 78 -5.33 23.00 24.17
C ARG A 78 -4.28 23.37 25.21
N PRO A 79 -4.55 23.21 26.52
CA PRO A 79 -3.53 23.43 27.54
C PRO A 79 -2.45 22.34 27.46
N SER A 80 -1.20 22.79 27.50
CA SER A 80 0.01 21.98 27.65
C SER A 80 -0.04 21.21 28.97
N ARG A 81 0.32 19.92 28.94
CA ARG A 81 0.44 19.10 30.15
C ARG A 81 1.92 18.78 30.32
N ASP A 82 2.59 19.62 31.10
CA ASP A 82 3.79 19.23 31.84
C ASP A 82 3.42 19.11 33.31
N GLU A 83 4.09 18.15 33.93
CA GLU A 83 3.98 17.59 35.28
C GLU A 83 3.77 18.62 36.41
N ASP A 84 3.08 18.21 37.48
CA ASP A 84 3.49 18.58 38.85
C ASP A 84 2.85 17.68 39.94
N PRO A 85 3.53 17.51 41.11
CA PRO A 85 3.17 16.60 42.19
C PRO A 85 2.23 17.20 43.26
N ILE A 86 1.44 16.30 43.88
CA ILE A 86 1.00 16.18 45.28
C ILE A 86 0.62 17.43 46.12
N ASP A 87 -0.65 17.40 46.55
CA ASP A 87 -1.27 17.79 47.85
C ASP A 87 -1.73 19.24 48.15
N SER A 88 -2.89 19.24 48.83
CA SER A 88 -3.49 20.20 49.77
C SER A 88 -4.55 21.18 49.26
N GLY A 89 -5.75 21.07 49.88
CA GLY A 89 -6.36 22.22 50.55
C GLY A 89 -7.46 23.04 49.83
N ALA A 90 -8.70 22.57 50.00
CA ALA A 90 -9.80 23.31 50.67
C ALA A 90 -10.67 24.40 49.94
N VAL A 91 -11.99 24.23 50.14
CA VAL A 91 -13.15 25.17 50.23
C VAL A 91 -13.58 25.96 48.96
N ALA A 92 -14.86 26.26 48.63
CA ALA A 92 -16.15 26.23 49.35
C ALA A 92 -17.37 26.48 48.41
N LYS A 93 -18.57 26.05 48.90
CA LYS A 93 -19.94 26.63 48.69
C LYS A 93 -20.61 26.37 47.32
N THR A 94 -21.89 25.99 47.18
CA THR A 94 -23.14 25.89 47.99
C THR A 94 -24.12 25.07 47.11
N ARG A 95 -25.05 24.19 47.52
CA ARG A 95 -26.27 24.42 48.33
C ARG A 95 -27.09 23.11 48.47
N VAL A 96 -27.34 22.69 49.72
CA VAL A 96 -28.61 22.20 50.36
C VAL A 96 -29.49 21.19 49.58
N ARG A 97 -29.48 19.88 49.88
CA ARG A 97 -30.16 19.06 50.95
C ARG A 97 -31.61 18.59 50.63
N ARG A 98 -31.81 17.26 50.62
CA ARG A 98 -32.91 16.48 51.24
C ARG A 98 -32.60 14.97 51.11
N ALA A 99 -32.90 14.00 51.99
CA ALA A 99 -32.95 13.83 53.44
C ALA A 99 -32.71 12.30 53.70
N LYS A 100 -32.22 11.93 54.89
CA LYS A 100 -31.77 10.58 55.35
C LYS A 100 -32.92 9.67 55.84
N LYS A 101 -32.77 8.33 55.81
CA LYS A 101 -32.41 7.46 56.98
C LYS A 101 -32.38 5.93 56.66
N PRO A 102 -31.75 5.09 57.54
CA PRO A 102 -31.08 3.82 57.17
C PRO A 102 -31.58 2.57 57.93
N SER A 103 -31.11 1.37 57.56
CA SER A 103 -30.87 0.30 58.55
C SER A 103 -29.82 -0.74 58.12
N ARG A 104 -28.99 -1.08 59.10
CA ARG A 104 -27.89 -2.04 59.20
C ARG A 104 -28.17 -3.45 58.64
N GLY A 105 -27.10 -4.15 58.24
CA GLY A 105 -27.01 -5.60 58.51
C GLY A 105 -26.12 -6.46 57.61
N ARG A 106 -24.84 -6.56 57.99
CA ARG A 106 -24.01 -7.79 57.99
C ARG A 106 -23.42 -8.35 56.68
N ALA A 107 -22.19 -8.82 56.85
CA ALA A 107 -21.22 -9.31 55.88
C ALA A 107 -21.59 -10.66 55.22
N ALA A 108 -21.15 -10.85 53.97
CA ALA A 108 -20.30 -11.97 53.54
C ALA A 108 -20.13 -12.01 52.00
N VAL A 109 -18.87 -11.93 51.54
CA VAL A 109 -18.21 -12.73 50.48
C VAL A 109 -18.74 -12.72 49.03
N ALA A 110 -17.85 -12.18 48.15
CA ALA A 110 -17.59 -12.51 46.72
C ALA A 110 -18.58 -12.08 45.61
N PRO A 111 -18.15 -11.99 44.33
CA PRO A 111 -16.89 -11.47 43.76
C PRO A 111 -17.14 -10.30 42.79
N VAL A 112 -16.03 -9.71 42.33
CA VAL A 112 -15.93 -8.62 41.34
C VAL A 112 -16.76 -8.92 40.09
N LYS A 113 -17.74 -8.07 39.77
CA LYS A 113 -18.37 -8.01 38.45
C LYS A 113 -17.31 -7.59 37.44
N GLN A 114 -16.79 -8.57 36.70
CA GLN A 114 -16.23 -8.31 35.38
C GLN A 114 -17.33 -7.66 34.54
N VAL A 115 -17.07 -6.45 34.07
CA VAL A 115 -17.80 -5.90 32.94
C VAL A 115 -17.29 -6.68 31.74
N GLU A 116 -17.95 -7.80 31.45
CA GLU A 116 -17.86 -8.48 30.16
C GLU A 116 -18.26 -7.46 29.10
N ARG A 117 -17.25 -6.86 28.48
CA ARG A 117 -17.41 -6.30 27.14
C ARG A 117 -17.66 -7.51 26.26
N SER A 118 -18.92 -7.70 25.90
CA SER A 118 -19.40 -8.70 24.96
C SER A 118 -18.65 -8.55 23.64
N GLN A 119 -17.51 -9.22 23.53
CA GLN A 119 -16.91 -9.61 22.26
C GLN A 119 -17.52 -10.96 21.87
N VAL A 120 -18.83 -10.95 21.64
CA VAL A 120 -19.47 -11.97 20.81
C VAL A 120 -19.53 -11.34 19.42
N GLU A 121 -18.37 -11.16 18.80
CA GLU A 121 -18.35 -10.93 17.36
C GLU A 121 -18.44 -12.31 16.70
N ASP A 122 -19.55 -12.52 15.99
CA ASP A 122 -19.93 -13.63 15.12
C ASP A 122 -18.80 -14.63 14.77
N ARG A 123 -18.51 -15.57 15.67
CA ARG A 123 -17.82 -16.80 15.27
C ARG A 123 -18.86 -17.70 14.64
N LYS A 124 -18.92 -17.66 13.31
CA LYS A 124 -19.77 -18.57 12.52
C LYS A 124 -19.46 -20.01 12.89
N SER A 125 -20.49 -20.85 12.97
CA SER A 125 -20.31 -22.26 13.30
C SER A 125 -19.54 -22.97 12.19
N VAL A 126 -18.88 -24.09 12.49
CA VAL A 126 -18.10 -24.86 11.49
C VAL A 126 -18.99 -25.30 10.31
N ALA A 127 -20.25 -25.63 10.56
CA ALA A 127 -21.22 -25.97 9.52
C ALA A 127 -21.57 -24.77 8.62
N ASP A 128 -21.60 -23.55 9.18
CA ASP A 128 -21.80 -22.33 8.37
C ASP A 128 -20.58 -22.02 7.50
N ILE A 129 -19.37 -22.39 7.96
CA ILE A 129 -18.13 -22.18 7.21
C ILE A 129 -18.07 -23.11 5.99
N GLU A 130 -18.38 -24.39 6.16
CA GLU A 130 -18.40 -25.35 5.04
C GLU A 130 -19.49 -24.97 4.02
N GLY A 131 -20.66 -24.53 4.48
CA GLY A 131 -21.71 -23.98 3.62
C GLY A 131 -21.26 -22.73 2.85
N LEU A 132 -20.51 -21.83 3.49
CA LEU A 132 -19.92 -20.66 2.84
C LEU A 132 -18.86 -21.06 1.80
N GLN A 133 -17.98 -22.00 2.12
CA GLN A 133 -16.97 -22.51 1.18
C GLN A 133 -17.63 -23.13 -0.05
N ALA A 134 -18.64 -23.96 0.15
CA ALA A 134 -19.42 -24.53 -0.96
C ALA A 134 -20.09 -23.43 -1.79
N SER A 135 -20.60 -22.38 -1.15
CA SER A 135 -21.21 -21.24 -1.85
C SER A 135 -20.23 -20.53 -2.79
N TRP A 136 -18.95 -20.44 -2.41
CA TRP A 136 -17.93 -19.72 -3.19
C TRP A 136 -17.59 -20.37 -4.52
N SER A 137 -17.70 -21.69 -4.63
CA SER A 137 -17.44 -22.42 -5.88
C SER A 137 -18.72 -22.81 -6.64
N SER A 138 -19.91 -22.55 -6.07
CA SER A 138 -21.21 -22.97 -6.63
C SER A 138 -21.83 -22.05 -7.69
N TRP A 139 -21.16 -20.97 -8.09
CA TRP A 139 -21.72 -20.00 -9.03
C TRP A 139 -21.64 -20.48 -10.49
N LYS A 140 -22.51 -19.94 -11.34
CA LYS A 140 -22.52 -20.20 -12.78
C LYS A 140 -22.31 -18.91 -13.56
N PRO A 141 -21.62 -18.96 -14.71
CA PRO A 141 -21.47 -17.81 -15.58
C PRO A 141 -22.84 -17.42 -16.15
N VAL A 142 -23.21 -16.15 -15.98
CA VAL A 142 -24.48 -15.58 -16.47
C VAL A 142 -24.22 -14.65 -17.65
N ALA A 143 -23.12 -13.90 -17.61
CA ALA A 143 -22.73 -12.97 -18.65
C ALA A 143 -21.74 -13.62 -19.64
N PRO A 144 -21.72 -13.14 -20.91
CA PRO A 144 -20.70 -13.58 -21.87
C PRO A 144 -19.30 -13.11 -21.47
N ILE A 145 -18.30 -13.74 -22.09
CA ILE A 145 -16.89 -13.31 -22.01
C ILE A 145 -16.78 -11.88 -22.57
N PRO A 146 -16.00 -10.99 -21.95
CA PRO A 146 -15.85 -9.62 -22.45
C PRO A 146 -15.18 -9.56 -23.82
N GLU A 147 -15.55 -8.54 -24.58
CA GLU A 147 -14.91 -8.20 -25.84
C GLU A 147 -13.72 -7.28 -25.57
N ARG A 148 -12.62 -7.48 -26.30
CA ARG A 148 -11.43 -6.60 -26.22
C ARG A 148 -11.39 -5.75 -27.48
N ASP A 149 -11.29 -4.44 -27.32
CA ASP A 149 -11.16 -3.51 -28.44
C ASP A 149 -9.72 -3.39 -28.95
N GLU A 150 -9.53 -2.61 -30.02
CA GLU A 150 -8.22 -2.35 -30.63
C GLU A 150 -7.26 -1.60 -29.69
N ALA A 151 -7.80 -0.82 -28.75
CA ALA A 151 -7.04 -0.13 -27.70
C ALA A 151 -6.68 -1.06 -26.52
N GLY A 152 -7.05 -2.34 -26.60
CA GLY A 152 -6.77 -3.35 -25.59
C GLY A 152 -7.67 -3.29 -24.35
N VAL A 153 -8.75 -2.50 -24.38
CA VAL A 153 -9.72 -2.32 -23.30
C VAL A 153 -10.80 -3.40 -23.38
N PHE A 154 -11.16 -3.97 -22.22
CA PHE A 154 -12.22 -4.96 -22.08
C PHE A 154 -13.57 -4.30 -21.83
N HIS A 155 -14.57 -4.68 -22.63
CA HIS A 155 -15.94 -4.19 -22.53
C HIS A 155 -16.88 -5.28 -22.03
N PHE A 156 -17.69 -4.92 -21.03
CA PHE A 156 -18.68 -5.81 -20.44
C PHE A 156 -20.09 -5.28 -20.72
N SER A 157 -20.89 -6.01 -21.49
CA SER A 157 -22.27 -5.62 -21.84
C SER A 157 -23.14 -5.29 -20.62
N SER A 158 -22.98 -6.04 -19.53
CA SER A 158 -23.68 -5.81 -18.26
C SER A 158 -23.25 -4.54 -17.51
N HIS A 159 -22.02 -4.06 -17.73
CA HIS A 159 -21.40 -2.97 -16.97
C HIS A 159 -20.57 -2.09 -17.91
N PRO A 160 -21.20 -1.24 -18.74
CA PRO A 160 -20.52 -0.45 -19.77
C PRO A 160 -19.45 0.51 -19.23
N ASP A 161 -19.60 0.96 -17.98
CA ASP A 161 -18.66 1.89 -17.36
C ASP A 161 -17.46 1.21 -16.66
N PHE A 162 -17.35 -0.12 -16.77
CA PHE A 162 -16.25 -0.89 -16.22
C PHE A 162 -15.37 -1.37 -17.36
N ASN A 163 -14.27 -0.64 -17.59
CA ASN A 163 -13.42 -0.82 -18.78
C ASN A 163 -11.95 -1.00 -18.36
N PRO A 164 -11.60 -2.11 -17.69
CA PRO A 164 -10.20 -2.47 -17.44
C PRO A 164 -9.51 -2.79 -18.76
N ASN A 165 -8.19 -2.58 -18.86
CA ASN A 165 -7.40 -2.93 -20.05
C ASN A 165 -6.41 -4.06 -19.82
N LYS A 166 -6.50 -4.72 -18.67
CA LYS A 166 -5.76 -5.95 -18.35
C LYS A 166 -6.69 -7.04 -17.88
N SER A 167 -6.52 -8.22 -18.45
CA SER A 167 -7.23 -9.42 -18.04
C SER A 167 -6.62 -10.03 -16.77
N PRO A 168 -7.38 -10.86 -16.03
CA PRO A 168 -6.83 -11.56 -14.89
C PRO A 168 -5.63 -12.45 -15.23
N TRP A 169 -5.62 -13.14 -16.37
CA TRP A 169 -4.50 -14.02 -16.74
C TRP A 169 -3.25 -13.23 -17.13
N GLU A 170 -3.40 -12.06 -17.80
CA GLU A 170 -2.27 -11.15 -18.06
C GLU A 170 -1.67 -10.67 -16.74
N MET A 171 -2.52 -10.22 -15.80
CA MET A 171 -2.08 -9.76 -14.48
C MET A 171 -1.31 -10.82 -13.69
N LEU A 172 -1.72 -12.09 -13.79
CA LEU A 172 -1.04 -13.20 -13.13
C LEU A 172 0.30 -13.54 -13.79
N ARG A 173 0.37 -13.52 -15.13
CA ARG A 173 1.58 -13.89 -15.89
C ARG A 173 2.65 -12.80 -15.87
N GLU A 174 2.25 -11.54 -16.02
CA GLU A 174 3.15 -10.39 -15.95
C GLU A 174 3.56 -10.06 -14.50
N GLY A 175 2.89 -10.67 -13.52
CA GLY A 175 3.24 -10.55 -12.10
C GLY A 175 2.50 -9.45 -11.37
N SER A 176 1.63 -9.86 -10.44
CA SER A 176 0.88 -9.01 -9.54
C SER A 176 0.92 -9.53 -8.10
N PHE A 177 0.70 -8.63 -7.14
CA PHE A 177 0.57 -8.94 -5.71
C PHE A 177 1.76 -9.71 -5.12
N GLY A 178 2.93 -9.55 -5.72
CA GLY A 178 4.18 -10.19 -5.32
C GLY A 178 4.10 -11.71 -5.25
N GLY A 179 3.31 -12.33 -6.13
CA GLY A 179 3.18 -13.78 -6.24
C GLY A 179 2.46 -14.47 -5.08
N SER A 180 1.89 -13.69 -4.15
CA SER A 180 1.42 -14.18 -2.85
C SER A 180 -0.09 -14.08 -2.65
N TYR A 181 -0.85 -13.70 -3.69
CA TYR A 181 -2.28 -13.40 -3.56
C TYR A 181 -3.10 -14.62 -3.09
N PHE A 182 -2.79 -15.82 -3.61
CA PHE A 182 -3.48 -17.06 -3.30
C PHE A 182 -2.75 -17.93 -2.27
N ARG A 183 -1.81 -17.35 -1.50
CA ARG A 183 -1.17 -18.07 -0.40
C ARG A 183 -2.19 -18.51 0.66
N PRO A 184 -1.88 -19.54 1.46
CA PRO A 184 -2.68 -19.85 2.64
C PRO A 184 -2.89 -18.61 3.51
N LEU A 185 -4.15 -18.26 3.73
CA LEU A 185 -4.56 -17.03 4.43
C LEU A 185 -5.45 -17.37 5.61
N TYR A 186 -4.98 -17.08 6.82
CA TYR A 186 -5.84 -17.13 8.00
C TYR A 186 -6.73 -15.89 8.06
N SER A 187 -8.04 -16.07 7.91
CA SER A 187 -9.03 -14.99 8.08
C SER A 187 -9.39 -14.86 9.55
N LYS A 188 -9.18 -13.69 10.15
CA LYS A 188 -9.56 -13.41 11.53
C LYS A 188 -11.08 -13.38 11.69
N LYS A 189 -11.78 -12.90 10.66
CA LYS A 189 -13.25 -12.78 10.65
C LYS A 189 -13.94 -14.13 10.51
N LEU A 190 -13.40 -15.04 9.71
CA LEU A 190 -13.96 -16.38 9.52
C LEU A 190 -13.40 -17.40 10.52
N GLY A 191 -12.24 -17.14 11.12
CA GLY A 191 -11.61 -18.00 12.11
C GLY A 191 -10.91 -19.24 11.54
N PHE A 192 -10.72 -19.34 10.22
CA PHE A 192 -10.08 -20.47 9.56
C PHE A 192 -9.11 -20.03 8.45
N THR A 193 -8.28 -20.97 7.99
CA THR A 193 -7.31 -20.75 6.91
C THR A 193 -7.92 -21.08 5.54
N ILE A 194 -7.99 -20.08 4.66
CA ILE A 194 -8.37 -20.23 3.26
C ILE A 194 -7.13 -20.68 2.48
N SER A 195 -7.25 -21.79 1.77
CA SER A 195 -6.22 -22.36 0.89
C SER A 195 -6.85 -22.98 -0.34
N GLU A 196 -6.05 -23.14 -1.40
CA GLU A 196 -6.44 -23.85 -2.64
C GLU A 196 -7.60 -23.22 -3.43
N ASP A 197 -8.03 -22.01 -3.09
CA ASP A 197 -9.06 -21.28 -3.80
C ASP A 197 -8.63 -20.75 -5.18
N TYR A 198 -7.33 -20.85 -5.51
CA TYR A 198 -6.84 -20.63 -6.87
C TYR A 198 -7.26 -21.75 -7.85
N LEU A 199 -7.70 -22.91 -7.35
CA LEU A 199 -8.22 -24.00 -8.19
C LEU A 199 -9.53 -23.64 -8.90
N ASP A 200 -10.24 -22.61 -8.41
CA ASP A 200 -11.40 -22.03 -9.10
C ASP A 200 -11.01 -21.35 -10.43
N LEU A 201 -9.72 -21.04 -10.64
CA LEU A 201 -9.25 -20.38 -11.87
C LEU A 201 -9.22 -21.39 -13.03
N PRO A 202 -9.53 -20.96 -14.27
CA PRO A 202 -9.40 -21.81 -15.44
C PRO A 202 -8.00 -22.42 -15.57
N PRO A 203 -7.86 -23.73 -15.82
CA PRO A 203 -6.55 -24.37 -15.99
C PRO A 203 -5.69 -23.71 -17.08
N SER A 204 -6.32 -23.15 -18.11
CA SER A 204 -5.64 -22.43 -19.20
C SER A 204 -4.94 -21.13 -18.74
N TRP A 205 -5.40 -20.51 -17.64
CA TRP A 205 -4.77 -19.30 -17.10
C TRP A 205 -3.45 -19.63 -16.40
N VAL A 206 -3.42 -20.78 -15.71
CA VAL A 206 -2.26 -21.25 -14.94
C VAL A 206 -1.32 -22.15 -15.74
N GLN A 207 -1.71 -22.57 -16.95
CA GLN A 207 -0.87 -23.39 -17.82
C GLN A 207 0.45 -22.67 -18.14
N GLY A 208 1.57 -23.31 -17.82
CA GLY A 208 2.91 -22.77 -18.02
C GLY A 208 3.35 -21.74 -16.98
N LEU A 209 2.50 -21.39 -16.01
CA LEU A 209 2.83 -20.48 -14.92
C LEU A 209 3.40 -21.27 -13.72
N ASN A 210 4.48 -20.76 -13.12
CA ASN A 210 4.96 -21.30 -11.85
C ASN A 210 4.01 -20.89 -10.72
N VAL A 211 3.04 -21.75 -10.40
CA VAL A 211 2.01 -21.53 -9.36
C VAL A 211 2.63 -21.18 -8.00
N ALA A 212 3.70 -21.90 -7.61
CA ALA A 212 4.34 -21.69 -6.31
C ALA A 212 4.96 -20.28 -6.18
N GLN A 213 5.46 -19.75 -7.30
CA GLN A 213 6.07 -18.43 -7.35
C GLN A 213 5.04 -17.32 -7.55
N TYR A 214 4.14 -17.45 -8.53
CA TYR A 214 3.25 -16.37 -8.97
C TYR A 214 1.88 -16.33 -8.28
N LEU A 215 1.47 -17.40 -7.60
CA LEU A 215 0.14 -17.47 -6.97
C LEU A 215 0.21 -17.73 -5.48
N THR A 216 0.99 -18.72 -5.06
CA THR A 216 0.97 -19.25 -3.69
C THR A 216 2.26 -19.00 -2.91
N SER A 217 3.05 -18.00 -3.30
CA SER A 217 4.26 -17.65 -2.54
C SER A 217 3.89 -17.29 -1.10
N PRO A 218 4.55 -17.86 -0.09
CA PRO A 218 4.19 -17.60 1.31
C PRO A 218 4.44 -16.15 1.74
N ALA A 219 5.38 -15.47 1.07
CA ALA A 219 5.73 -14.08 1.32
C ALA A 219 5.59 -13.25 0.04
N TYR A 220 5.25 -11.97 0.21
CA TYR A 220 5.19 -11.02 -0.90
C TYR A 220 6.61 -10.77 -1.42
N ASP A 221 6.83 -11.01 -2.71
CA ASP A 221 8.09 -10.73 -3.39
C ASP A 221 7.90 -9.63 -4.44
N SER A 222 8.56 -8.49 -4.26
CA SER A 222 8.48 -7.38 -5.21
C SER A 222 9.09 -7.71 -6.56
N GLU A 223 10.07 -8.60 -6.65
CA GLU A 223 10.75 -8.93 -7.91
C GLU A 223 9.84 -9.66 -8.90
N ILE A 224 8.78 -10.29 -8.39
CA ILE A 224 7.77 -10.98 -9.21
C ILE A 224 6.86 -9.96 -9.91
N ASN A 225 6.67 -8.79 -9.32
CA ASN A 225 5.80 -7.78 -9.92
C ASN A 225 6.38 -7.22 -11.22
N LYS A 226 5.52 -6.90 -12.18
CA LYS A 226 5.91 -6.25 -13.45
C LYS A 226 6.86 -5.06 -13.25
N PHE A 227 6.53 -4.18 -12.29
CA PHE A 227 7.32 -2.98 -12.01
C PHE A 227 8.33 -3.16 -10.86
N LYS A 228 8.59 -4.40 -10.42
CA LYS A 228 9.60 -4.77 -9.42
C LYS A 228 9.53 -4.00 -8.08
N VAL A 229 8.34 -3.54 -7.70
CA VAL A 229 8.13 -2.74 -6.48
C VAL A 229 7.02 -3.30 -5.60
N THR A 230 7.18 -3.11 -4.29
CA THR A 230 6.12 -3.35 -3.32
C THR A 230 5.07 -2.24 -3.39
N CYS A 231 3.80 -2.61 -3.49
CA CYS A 231 2.71 -1.65 -3.39
C CYS A 231 1.43 -2.28 -2.84
N GLY A 232 0.50 -1.43 -2.43
CA GLY A 232 -0.79 -1.85 -1.89
C GLY A 232 -0.75 -2.21 -0.40
N GLN A 233 -1.92 -2.58 0.10
CA GLN A 233 -2.13 -3.07 1.47
C GLN A 233 -2.24 -4.59 1.45
N SER A 234 -1.85 -5.25 2.54
CA SER A 234 -1.96 -6.70 2.66
C SER A 234 -3.43 -7.14 2.73
N ILE A 235 -3.71 -8.39 2.40
CA ILE A 235 -5.08 -8.93 2.43
C ILE A 235 -5.68 -8.90 3.85
N GLU A 236 -4.84 -9.04 4.89
CA GLU A 236 -5.23 -8.86 6.28
C GLU A 236 -5.68 -7.42 6.57
N GLN A 237 -4.96 -6.42 6.05
CA GLN A 237 -5.37 -5.02 6.18
C GLN A 237 -6.66 -4.74 5.42
N TRP A 238 -6.89 -5.40 4.28
CA TRP A 238 -8.16 -5.32 3.57
C TRP A 238 -9.32 -5.92 4.35
N GLU A 239 -9.09 -7.04 5.05
CA GLU A 239 -10.06 -7.63 5.97
C GLU A 239 -10.37 -6.68 7.14
N GLU A 240 -9.34 -6.13 7.79
CA GLU A 240 -9.46 -5.21 8.92
C GLU A 240 -10.19 -3.91 8.54
N ASN A 241 -10.00 -3.41 7.32
CA ASN A 241 -10.71 -2.25 6.79
C ASN A 241 -12.14 -2.55 6.31
N GLY A 242 -12.59 -3.81 6.39
CA GLY A 242 -13.93 -4.22 5.94
C GLY A 242 -14.12 -4.16 4.42
N TRP A 243 -13.04 -4.26 3.65
CA TRP A 243 -13.10 -4.18 2.18
C TRP A 243 -13.39 -5.52 1.51
N ILE A 244 -13.21 -6.62 2.25
CA ILE A 244 -13.51 -7.99 1.83
C ILE A 244 -14.95 -8.34 2.20
N ASN A 245 -15.68 -8.88 1.24
CA ASN A 245 -17.02 -9.40 1.44
C ASN A 245 -16.97 -10.93 1.40
N HIS A 246 -16.79 -11.55 2.56
CA HIS A 246 -16.64 -13.01 2.70
C HIS A 246 -17.86 -13.83 2.28
N GLN A 247 -19.01 -13.19 2.00
CA GLN A 247 -20.15 -13.89 1.41
C GLN A 247 -19.92 -14.22 -0.06
N TYR A 248 -19.21 -13.36 -0.80
CA TYR A 248 -18.98 -13.54 -2.23
C TYR A 248 -17.52 -13.86 -2.56
N ASP A 249 -16.57 -13.06 -2.07
CA ASP A 249 -15.15 -13.15 -2.41
C ASP A 249 -14.28 -12.93 -1.17
N VAL A 250 -13.71 -14.02 -0.66
CA VAL A 250 -12.92 -14.04 0.57
C VAL A 250 -11.55 -13.40 0.46
N ARG A 251 -11.02 -13.26 -0.76
CA ARG A 251 -9.79 -12.51 -1.01
C ARG A 251 -10.04 -11.08 -1.46
N GLY A 252 -11.30 -10.71 -1.70
CA GLY A 252 -11.70 -9.37 -2.11
C GLY A 252 -11.53 -9.10 -3.60
N TRP A 253 -10.96 -7.94 -3.93
CA TRP A 253 -11.03 -7.33 -5.27
C TRP A 253 -10.60 -8.24 -6.42
N PHE A 254 -9.41 -8.84 -6.35
CA PHE A 254 -8.89 -9.55 -7.50
C PHE A 254 -9.58 -10.91 -7.71
N GLN A 255 -10.00 -11.57 -6.63
CA GLN A 255 -10.83 -12.77 -6.73
C GLN A 255 -12.22 -12.45 -7.31
N TRP A 256 -12.82 -11.34 -6.88
CA TRP A 256 -14.04 -10.82 -7.50
C TRP A 256 -13.81 -10.57 -9.00
N TYR A 257 -12.69 -9.94 -9.37
CA TYR A 257 -12.37 -9.62 -10.76
C TYR A 257 -12.22 -10.87 -11.62
N CYS A 258 -11.50 -11.90 -11.16
CA CYS A 258 -11.39 -13.19 -11.85
C CYS A 258 -12.77 -13.79 -12.16
N ARG A 259 -13.64 -13.87 -11.15
CA ARG A 259 -14.97 -14.48 -11.29
C ARG A 259 -15.92 -13.61 -12.13
N PHE A 260 -15.84 -12.29 -11.97
CA PHE A 260 -16.58 -11.33 -12.80
C PHE A 260 -16.18 -11.45 -14.28
N PHE A 261 -14.89 -11.59 -14.55
CA PHE A 261 -14.37 -11.78 -15.91
C PHE A 261 -14.87 -13.09 -16.54
N MET A 262 -14.97 -14.15 -15.75
CA MET A 262 -15.55 -15.44 -16.16
C MET A 262 -17.08 -15.41 -16.33
N GLY A 263 -17.73 -14.27 -16.11
CA GLY A 263 -19.17 -14.11 -16.33
C GLY A 263 -20.04 -14.23 -15.09
N ARG A 264 -19.48 -14.36 -13.89
CA ARG A 264 -20.25 -14.30 -12.63
C ARG A 264 -20.82 -12.90 -12.45
N ARG A 265 -22.08 -12.80 -12.03
CA ARG A 265 -22.70 -11.54 -11.57
C ARG A 265 -23.28 -11.73 -10.19
N CYS A 266 -23.08 -10.76 -9.30
CA CYS A 266 -23.59 -10.79 -7.93
C CYS A 266 -23.88 -9.38 -7.40
N GLU A 267 -24.49 -9.31 -6.22
CA GLU A 267 -24.87 -8.03 -5.59
C GLU A 267 -23.66 -7.14 -5.25
N ASP A 268 -22.46 -7.72 -5.13
CA ASP A 268 -21.22 -6.98 -4.83
C ASP A 268 -20.65 -6.25 -6.05
N ASP A 269 -21.13 -6.52 -7.26
CA ASP A 269 -20.59 -5.99 -8.52
C ASP A 269 -20.58 -4.46 -8.54
N ALA A 270 -21.71 -3.84 -8.16
CA ALA A 270 -21.83 -2.38 -8.13
C ALA A 270 -20.81 -1.73 -7.19
N ARG A 271 -20.54 -2.36 -6.04
CA ARG A 271 -19.55 -1.89 -5.06
C ARG A 271 -18.14 -1.97 -5.64
N GLN A 272 -17.79 -3.10 -6.25
CA GLN A 272 -16.44 -3.34 -6.77
C GLN A 272 -16.14 -2.48 -8.00
N VAL A 273 -17.10 -2.36 -8.93
CA VAL A 273 -17.00 -1.43 -10.07
C VAL A 273 -16.85 0.02 -9.58
N SER A 274 -17.61 0.44 -8.55
CA SER A 274 -17.45 1.78 -7.97
C SER A 274 -16.05 2.02 -7.39
N ARG A 275 -15.45 1.01 -6.73
CA ARG A 275 -14.08 1.10 -6.22
C ARG A 275 -13.08 1.24 -7.34
N TRP A 276 -13.18 0.39 -8.37
CA TRP A 276 -12.34 0.48 -9.56
C TRP A 276 -12.41 1.86 -10.20
N LYS A 277 -13.62 2.40 -10.42
CA LYS A 277 -13.82 3.75 -10.98
C LYS A 277 -13.10 4.83 -10.17
N LYS A 278 -13.21 4.77 -8.84
CA LYS A 278 -12.53 5.71 -7.92
C LYS A 278 -11.02 5.55 -7.91
N CYS A 279 -10.51 4.35 -8.14
CA CYS A 279 -9.08 4.06 -8.17
C CYS A 279 -8.45 4.41 -9.52
N VAL A 280 -8.91 3.79 -10.61
CA VAL A 280 -8.27 3.82 -11.93
C VAL A 280 -9.22 4.07 -13.11
N GLY A 281 -10.52 4.30 -12.84
CA GLY A 281 -11.43 4.77 -13.89
C GLY A 281 -11.01 6.13 -14.46
N PRO A 282 -11.75 6.69 -15.44
CA PRO A 282 -11.38 7.93 -16.13
C PRO A 282 -11.08 9.11 -15.18
N THR A 283 -11.83 9.21 -14.07
CA THR A 283 -11.61 10.22 -13.02
C THR A 283 -10.94 9.66 -11.77
N GLY A 284 -10.37 8.46 -11.85
CA GLY A 284 -9.78 7.71 -10.75
C GLY A 284 -8.58 8.42 -10.13
N ARG A 285 -8.43 8.31 -8.81
CA ARG A 285 -7.36 8.97 -8.05
C ARG A 285 -5.98 8.56 -8.57
N TRP A 286 -5.72 7.26 -8.67
CA TRP A 286 -4.40 6.74 -9.01
C TRP A 286 -4.07 6.97 -10.48
N ARG A 287 -5.02 6.75 -11.39
CA ARG A 287 -4.86 7.06 -12.82
C ARG A 287 -4.52 8.54 -13.03
N ARG A 288 -5.30 9.48 -12.47
CA ARG A 288 -5.02 10.92 -12.60
C ARG A 288 -3.69 11.33 -12.00
N MET A 289 -3.35 10.81 -10.82
CA MET A 289 -2.06 11.12 -10.20
C MET A 289 -0.90 10.59 -11.06
N LEU A 290 -1.06 9.42 -11.70
CA LEU A 290 -0.04 8.82 -12.56
C LEU A 290 0.15 9.64 -13.83
N LEU A 291 -0.93 9.95 -14.56
CA LEU A 291 -0.89 10.77 -15.77
C LEU A 291 -0.31 12.16 -15.51
N LYS A 292 -0.65 12.78 -14.37
CA LYS A 292 -0.04 14.04 -13.96
C LYS A 292 1.49 13.94 -13.80
N LYS A 293 2.01 12.81 -13.31
CA LYS A 293 3.45 12.58 -13.21
C LYS A 293 4.10 12.46 -14.59
N TYR A 294 3.46 11.76 -15.53
CA TYR A 294 3.92 11.72 -16.93
C TYR A 294 4.07 13.12 -17.52
N VAL A 295 3.02 13.94 -17.40
CA VAL A 295 3.03 15.34 -17.88
C VAL A 295 4.10 16.17 -17.18
N THR A 296 4.22 16.06 -15.85
CA THR A 296 5.22 16.82 -15.07
C THR A 296 6.65 16.43 -15.44
N SER A 297 6.89 15.17 -15.78
CA SER A 297 8.19 14.67 -16.24
C SER A 297 8.44 14.98 -17.73
N GLY A 298 7.48 15.54 -18.46
CA GLY A 298 7.59 15.83 -19.89
C GLY A 298 7.58 14.58 -20.77
N VAL A 299 7.14 13.44 -20.24
CA VAL A 299 7.07 12.17 -20.97
C VAL A 299 5.80 12.14 -21.80
N ARG A 300 5.96 11.91 -23.11
CA ARG A 300 4.86 11.88 -24.08
C ARG A 300 4.61 10.51 -24.68
N GLU A 301 5.58 9.63 -24.58
CA GLU A 301 5.51 8.29 -25.18
C GLU A 301 5.53 7.24 -24.07
N VAL A 302 4.61 6.27 -24.18
CA VAL A 302 4.52 5.07 -23.34
C VAL A 302 4.61 3.88 -24.27
N TRP A 303 5.71 3.14 -24.16
CA TRP A 303 5.92 1.91 -24.91
C TRP A 303 5.27 0.74 -24.19
N ASP A 304 4.46 -0.02 -24.92
CA ASP A 304 3.71 -1.19 -24.43
C ASP A 304 4.65 -2.37 -24.05
N ASP A 305 5.82 -2.46 -24.69
CA ASP A 305 6.67 -3.66 -24.62
C ASP A 305 7.79 -3.60 -23.56
N GLY A 306 7.88 -2.52 -22.77
CA GLY A 306 8.96 -2.38 -21.77
C GLY A 306 10.38 -2.52 -22.35
N SER A 307 10.52 -2.40 -23.67
CA SER A 307 11.72 -2.76 -24.44
C SER A 307 12.72 -1.61 -24.58
N ASP A 308 12.41 -0.42 -24.05
CA ASP A 308 13.36 0.68 -23.99
C ASP A 308 13.87 0.83 -22.56
N GLU A 309 15.06 0.30 -22.30
CA GLU A 309 15.81 0.47 -21.05
C GLU A 309 16.09 1.96 -20.74
N ASN A 310 15.89 2.86 -21.71
CA ASN A 310 16.07 4.30 -21.56
C ASN A 310 14.76 5.08 -21.38
N ALA A 311 13.60 4.41 -21.41
CA ALA A 311 12.33 5.09 -21.14
C ALA A 311 12.34 5.64 -19.70
N PRO A 312 11.96 6.92 -19.49
CA PRO A 312 11.95 7.49 -18.15
C PRO A 312 10.98 6.72 -17.24
N GLU A 313 11.49 6.15 -16.16
CA GLU A 313 10.69 5.37 -15.22
C GLU A 313 9.76 6.28 -14.39
N VAL A 314 8.53 6.48 -14.86
CA VAL A 314 7.56 7.38 -14.21
C VAL A 314 6.87 6.66 -13.04
N SER A 315 7.47 6.70 -11.86
CA SER A 315 6.82 6.28 -10.60
C SER A 315 6.29 4.82 -10.59
N PRO A 316 7.18 3.83 -10.51
CA PRO A 316 6.86 2.39 -10.53
C PRO A 316 5.77 1.95 -9.56
N VAL A 317 5.79 2.50 -8.34
CA VAL A 317 4.82 2.16 -7.29
C VAL A 317 3.39 2.49 -7.72
N MET A 318 3.20 3.59 -8.47
CA MET A 318 1.89 3.99 -8.96
C MET A 318 1.45 3.19 -10.18
N HIS A 319 2.39 2.82 -11.05
CA HIS A 319 2.15 1.83 -12.10
C HIS A 319 1.67 0.51 -11.51
N GLN A 320 2.43 -0.08 -10.58
CA GLN A 320 2.04 -1.33 -9.95
C GLN A 320 0.71 -1.21 -9.21
N THR A 321 0.45 -0.07 -8.55
CA THR A 321 -0.85 0.18 -7.91
C THR A 321 -1.97 0.17 -8.93
N CYS A 322 -1.81 0.85 -10.07
CA CYS A 322 -2.82 0.83 -11.14
C CYS A 322 -2.99 -0.56 -11.74
N TYR A 323 -1.87 -1.27 -11.92
CA TYR A 323 -1.81 -2.61 -12.46
C TYR A 323 -2.61 -3.61 -11.61
N HIS A 324 -2.49 -3.54 -10.27
CA HIS A 324 -3.31 -4.32 -9.34
C HIS A 324 -4.83 -4.05 -9.46
N TRP A 325 -5.22 -2.92 -10.04
CA TRP A 325 -6.61 -2.57 -10.37
C TRP A 325 -6.95 -2.82 -11.84
N ALA A 326 -6.18 -3.66 -12.55
CA ALA A 326 -6.40 -4.02 -13.94
C ALA A 326 -6.34 -2.82 -14.92
N PHE A 327 -5.46 -1.85 -14.62
CA PHE A 327 -5.22 -0.69 -15.46
C PHE A 327 -3.72 -0.49 -15.71
N GLU A 328 -3.32 -0.49 -16.98
CA GLU A 328 -2.01 -0.03 -17.47
C GLU A 328 -2.16 1.25 -18.30
N VAL A 329 -1.16 2.12 -18.27
CA VAL A 329 -1.21 3.35 -19.09
C VAL A 329 -0.88 2.98 -20.52
N THR A 330 -1.77 3.32 -21.45
CA THR A 330 -1.53 3.21 -22.90
C THR A 330 -1.23 4.58 -23.49
N GLN A 331 -0.67 4.60 -24.70
CA GLN A 331 -0.36 5.84 -25.42
C GLN A 331 -1.62 6.70 -25.61
N ASP A 332 -2.72 6.11 -26.07
CA ASP A 332 -3.99 6.81 -26.30
C ASP A 332 -4.50 7.54 -25.05
N VAL A 333 -4.40 6.89 -23.89
CA VAL A 333 -4.83 7.48 -22.61
C VAL A 333 -3.92 8.64 -22.20
N LEU A 334 -2.63 8.54 -22.50
CA LEU A 334 -1.68 9.61 -22.20
C LEU A 334 -1.91 10.81 -23.14
N ASP A 335 -2.13 10.56 -24.44
CA ASP A 335 -2.40 11.58 -25.44
C ASP A 335 -3.70 12.34 -25.15
N GLU A 336 -4.78 11.62 -24.84
CA GLU A 336 -6.05 12.22 -24.40
C GLU A 336 -5.85 13.13 -23.17
N TYR A 337 -4.98 12.72 -22.24
CA TYR A 337 -4.69 13.53 -21.06
C TYR A 337 -3.88 14.79 -21.41
N TRP A 338 -2.89 14.70 -22.29
CA TRP A 338 -2.11 15.84 -22.76
C TRP A 338 -2.96 16.86 -23.53
N GLU A 339 -3.88 16.40 -24.38
CA GLU A 339 -4.83 17.26 -25.08
C GLU A 339 -5.71 18.03 -24.09
N ASN A 340 -6.27 17.32 -23.11
CA ASN A 340 -7.13 17.93 -22.08
C ASN A 340 -6.40 18.90 -21.16
N GLU A 341 -5.11 18.70 -20.88
CA GLU A 341 -4.30 19.61 -20.07
C GLU A 341 -3.89 20.85 -20.87
N ASN A 342 -3.63 20.74 -22.18
CA ASN A 342 -3.31 21.88 -23.05
C ASN A 342 -4.51 22.81 -23.33
N VAL A 343 -5.73 22.31 -23.16
CA VAL A 343 -6.97 23.10 -23.33
C VAL A 343 -7.31 23.90 -22.05
N ARG A 344 -6.64 23.64 -20.92
CA ARG A 344 -6.86 24.32 -19.63
C ARG A 344 -5.81 25.37 -19.35
#